data_AF-A0A7V5HYN3-F1
#
_entry.id   AF-A0A7V5HYN3-F1
#
_cell.length_a   1.000
_cell.length_b   1.000
_cell.length_c   1.000
_cell.angle_alpha   90.00
_cell.angle_beta   90.00
_cell.angle_gamma   90.00
#
_symmetry.space_group_name_H-M   'P 1'
#
loop_
_entity.id
_entity.type
_entity.pdbx_description
1 polymer ?
#
loop_
_entity_poly.entity_id
_entity_poly.type
_entity_poly.pdbx_seq_one_letter_code
_entity_poly.pdbx_strand_id
1 'polypeptide(L)'
;MREKGVFDRKIQEDWEKENLSPYATCSADTKGREREESPCPLRTEFQRDRDRIIHSKSFRRLKHKTQVFIAPFHDHYRTRLTHTLEVSQIARTISRALRLNEDLTEAIALGHDLGHTPFGHTGEEALDEVYPGGFKHNEHSLRVVEKLEGKSGLNLTWEVRDGILNHSQEGEKVLSKNAKNKPSTLEGEVVKLADPLAYVNHDIDDAIRANIISEKDLPEEAIEVLGKTGRERIATLVRDVVINSWGKPHLEMSPPVLEAFNRLRDFMYETVYNAKVLKKEVQKARSLIHNLYYFYIENPCYIPPFFRENGGS
;
A
#
# COMPACT_ATOMS: atom_id res chain seq x y z
N MET A 1 24.86 34.19 -18.40
CA MET A 1 25.62 33.05 -17.83
C MET A 1 24.74 32.42 -16.76
N ARG A 2 24.26 31.19 -16.96
CA ARG A 2 23.55 30.46 -15.89
C ARG A 2 24.59 30.17 -14.81
N GLU A 3 24.37 30.63 -13.58
CA GLU A 3 25.17 30.19 -12.44
C GLU A 3 25.04 28.66 -12.36
N LYS A 4 26.08 27.97 -12.85
CA LYS A 4 26.28 26.55 -12.61
C LYS A 4 26.68 26.42 -11.15
N GLY A 5 25.69 26.28 -10.30
CA GLY A 5 25.88 25.98 -8.89
C GLY A 5 24.57 25.53 -8.27
N VAL A 6 24.66 24.43 -7.52
CA VAL A 6 23.70 24.03 -6.48
C VAL A 6 22.46 23.29 -6.99
N PHE A 7 22.41 21.98 -6.71
CA PHE A 7 21.27 21.04 -6.80
C PHE A 7 19.91 21.68 -7.18
N ASP A 8 19.55 21.61 -8.47
CA ASP A 8 18.25 22.06 -9.03
C ASP A 8 17.41 20.83 -9.41
N ARG A 9 16.08 20.93 -9.31
CA ARG A 9 15.12 19.96 -9.80
C ARG A 9 15.44 19.50 -11.23
N LYS A 10 15.79 20.42 -12.13
CA LYS A 10 16.05 20.09 -13.55
C LYS A 10 17.23 19.13 -13.74
N ILE A 11 18.25 19.23 -12.90
CA ILE A 11 19.41 18.32 -12.96
C ILE A 11 19.00 16.90 -12.56
N GLN A 12 18.08 16.77 -11.60
CA GLN A 12 17.53 15.47 -11.21
C GLN A 12 16.64 14.90 -12.33
N GLU A 13 15.79 15.73 -12.94
CA GLU A 13 14.96 15.35 -14.10
C GLU A 13 15.81 14.89 -15.29
N ASP A 14 16.91 15.57 -15.60
CA ASP A 14 17.85 15.18 -16.65
C ASP A 14 18.57 13.86 -16.29
N TRP A 15 18.98 13.70 -15.03
CA TRP A 15 19.58 12.44 -14.56
C TRP A 15 18.62 11.26 -14.68
N GLU A 16 17.34 11.46 -14.34
CA GLU A 16 16.31 10.42 -14.48
C GLU A 16 16.22 9.93 -15.93
N LYS A 17 16.18 10.85 -16.90
CA LYS A 17 16.11 10.51 -18.33
C LYS A 17 17.31 9.74 -18.85
N GLU A 18 18.49 10.01 -18.32
CA GLU A 18 19.73 9.36 -18.75
C GLU A 18 19.98 8.00 -18.08
N ASN A 19 19.50 7.80 -16.85
CA ASN A 19 19.94 6.70 -15.99
C ASN A 19 18.85 5.69 -15.62
N LEU A 20 17.58 6.08 -15.68
CA LEU A 20 16.48 5.15 -15.42
C LEU A 20 16.28 4.16 -16.57
N SER A 21 15.60 3.06 -16.27
CA SER A 21 15.12 2.09 -17.25
C SER A 21 14.22 2.79 -18.28
N PRO A 22 14.22 2.36 -19.55
CA PRO A 22 13.29 2.89 -20.56
C PRO A 22 11.81 2.65 -20.23
N TYR A 23 11.52 1.77 -19.26
CA TYR A 23 10.17 1.50 -18.75
C TYR A 23 9.84 2.26 -17.45
N ALA A 24 10.79 3.05 -16.93
CA ALA A 24 10.57 3.86 -15.74
C ALA A 24 9.82 5.14 -16.07
N THR A 25 9.07 5.64 -15.09
CA THR A 25 8.35 6.90 -15.23
C THR A 25 9.25 8.07 -14.81
N CYS A 26 9.63 8.94 -15.74
CA CYS A 26 10.40 10.14 -15.42
C CYS A 26 9.49 11.23 -14.84
N SER A 27 9.94 11.92 -13.80
CA SER A 27 9.17 13.00 -13.16
C SER A 27 8.94 14.20 -14.09
N ALA A 28 9.87 14.41 -15.03
CA ALA A 28 9.75 15.43 -16.08
C ALA A 28 8.60 15.18 -17.07
N ASP A 29 8.15 13.94 -17.20
CA ASP A 29 7.14 13.51 -18.17
C ASP A 29 5.79 13.22 -17.48
N THR A 30 5.62 13.70 -16.25
CA THR A 30 4.37 13.60 -15.49
C THR A 30 3.20 14.21 -16.25
N LYS A 31 2.01 13.59 -16.14
CA LYS A 31 0.73 14.16 -16.57
C LYS A 31 0.28 15.32 -15.67
N GLY A 32 1.03 15.59 -14.61
CA GLY A 32 0.85 16.75 -13.75
C GLY A 32 -0.22 16.56 -12.67
N ARG A 33 -0.65 17.69 -12.12
CA ARG A 33 -1.59 17.82 -11.01
C ARG A 33 -2.91 18.38 -11.53
N GLU A 34 -4.01 18.13 -10.82
CA GLU A 34 -5.31 18.71 -11.21
C GLU A 34 -5.32 20.23 -11.08
N ARG A 35 -4.65 20.76 -10.06
CA ARG A 35 -4.47 22.19 -9.86
C ARG A 35 -3.03 22.56 -10.17
N GLU A 36 -2.84 23.50 -11.09
CA GLU A 36 -1.51 23.99 -11.43
C GLU A 36 -0.85 24.64 -10.22
N GLU A 37 0.44 24.35 -10.05
CA GLU A 37 1.28 24.93 -9.03
C GLU A 37 2.65 25.22 -9.62
N SER A 38 3.27 26.32 -9.17
CA SER A 38 4.65 26.62 -9.56
C SER A 38 5.57 25.44 -9.21
N PRO A 39 6.40 24.96 -10.15
CA PRO A 39 7.34 23.89 -9.89
C PRO A 39 8.35 24.24 -8.79
N CYS A 40 8.71 23.27 -7.94
CA CYS A 40 9.69 23.49 -6.87
C CYS A 40 11.11 23.64 -7.47
N PRO A 41 11.92 24.61 -7.04
CA PRO A 41 13.29 24.76 -7.58
C PRO A 41 14.23 23.61 -7.20
N LEU A 42 13.92 22.83 -6.16
CA LEU A 42 14.83 21.81 -5.62
C LEU A 42 14.32 20.37 -5.79
N ARG A 43 13.01 20.16 -5.70
CA ARG A 43 12.41 18.82 -5.63
C ARG A 43 11.65 18.47 -6.90
N THR A 44 11.77 17.22 -7.37
CA THR A 44 10.94 16.67 -8.44
C THR A 44 9.47 16.58 -8.01
N GLU A 45 8.55 16.42 -8.97
CA GLU A 45 7.13 16.35 -8.65
C GLU A 45 6.77 15.15 -7.77
N PHE A 46 7.45 14.01 -7.94
CA PHE A 46 7.24 12.82 -7.10
C PHE A 46 7.82 12.98 -5.68
N GLN A 47 8.96 13.67 -5.53
CA GLN A 47 9.48 14.03 -4.20
C GLN A 47 8.51 14.94 -3.44
N ARG A 48 7.91 15.91 -4.13
CA ARG A 48 6.89 16.78 -3.53
C ARG A 48 5.69 15.96 -3.05
N ASP A 49 5.26 14.96 -3.82
CA ASP A 49 4.13 14.10 -3.46
C ASP A 49 4.42 13.25 -2.24
N ARG A 50 5.57 12.59 -2.20
CA ARG A 50 6.05 11.86 -1.03
C ARG A 50 5.98 12.72 0.22
N ASP A 51 6.53 13.94 0.16
CA ASP A 51 6.60 14.82 1.31
C ASP A 51 5.19 15.28 1.76
N ARG A 52 4.27 15.54 0.82
CA ARG A 52 2.86 15.87 1.14
C ARG A 52 2.16 14.71 1.86
N ILE A 53 2.38 13.48 1.41
CA ILE A 53 1.80 12.27 2.01
C ILE A 53 2.31 12.11 3.44
N ILE A 54 3.63 12.15 3.66
CA ILE A 54 4.26 11.98 4.98
C ILE A 54 3.73 13.01 5.99
N HIS A 55 3.56 14.26 5.57
CA HIS A 55 3.08 15.33 6.45
C HIS A 55 1.56 15.36 6.64
N SER A 56 0.79 14.54 5.92
CA SER A 56 -0.67 14.49 6.01
C SER A 56 -1.15 14.03 7.40
N LYS A 57 -2.39 14.40 7.75
CA LYS A 57 -2.99 13.91 9.01
C LYS A 57 -3.32 12.42 8.90
N SER A 58 -3.78 11.97 7.74
CA SER A 58 -4.11 10.56 7.50
C SER A 58 -2.91 9.63 7.60
N PHE A 59 -1.73 10.03 7.12
CA PHE A 59 -0.51 9.24 7.31
C PHE A 59 -0.15 9.09 8.80
N ARG A 60 -0.24 10.18 9.58
CA ARG A 60 -0.03 10.12 11.04
C ARG A 60 -1.02 9.19 11.76
N ARG A 61 -2.27 9.09 11.28
CA ARG A 61 -3.28 8.19 11.85
C ARG A 61 -2.96 6.71 11.62
N LEU A 62 -2.13 6.35 10.64
CA LEU A 62 -1.71 4.96 10.41
C LEU A 62 -1.02 4.35 11.64
N LYS A 63 -0.37 5.18 12.47
CA LYS A 63 0.22 4.77 13.75
C LYS A 63 -0.81 4.15 14.72
N HIS A 64 -2.07 4.57 14.62
CA HIS A 64 -3.14 4.16 15.54
C HIS A 64 -4.12 3.17 14.90
N LYS A 65 -3.84 2.68 13.69
CA LYS A 65 -4.63 1.65 13.02
C LYS A 65 -3.90 0.32 13.10
N THR A 66 -4.56 -0.69 13.63
CA THR A 66 -4.09 -2.07 13.56
C THR A 66 -4.19 -2.58 12.13
N GLN A 67 -3.31 -3.51 11.76
CA GLN A 67 -3.29 -4.10 10.43
C GLN A 67 -4.23 -5.32 10.35
N VAL A 68 -3.85 -6.43 11.01
CA VAL A 68 -4.61 -7.70 11.01
C VAL A 68 -5.26 -8.00 12.36
N PHE A 69 -4.56 -7.76 13.47
CA PHE A 69 -5.07 -8.10 14.80
C PHE A 69 -5.83 -6.93 15.43
N ILE A 70 -7.15 -7.10 15.61
CA ILE A 70 -8.10 -6.09 16.10
C ILE A 70 -7.79 -5.60 17.53
N ALA A 71 -7.14 -6.44 18.34
CA ALA A 71 -6.61 -6.05 19.65
C ALA A 71 -5.22 -6.67 19.81
N PRO A 72 -4.15 -5.86 19.97
CA PRO A 72 -2.87 -6.39 20.40
C PRO A 72 -3.08 -7.00 21.78
N PHE A 73 -2.80 -8.29 21.95
CA PHE A 73 -2.64 -8.84 23.30
C PHE A 73 -1.35 -8.30 23.96
N HIS A 74 -0.44 -7.68 23.18
CA HIS A 74 0.88 -7.17 23.58
C HIS A 74 1.30 -5.94 22.75
N ASP A 75 2.26 -5.13 23.22
CA ASP A 75 2.69 -3.87 22.58
C ASP A 75 3.54 -4.03 21.29
N HIS A 76 3.77 -5.27 20.83
CA HIS A 76 4.66 -5.58 19.71
C HIS A 76 3.95 -5.89 18.38
N TYR A 77 2.62 -5.81 18.32
CA TYR A 77 1.89 -6.02 17.06
C TYR A 77 2.06 -4.85 16.10
N ARG A 78 2.06 -5.17 14.81
CA ARG A 78 2.26 -4.19 13.75
C ARG A 78 1.06 -3.28 13.58
N THR A 79 1.36 -2.02 13.36
CA THR A 79 0.40 -1.00 12.93
C THR A 79 0.41 -0.90 11.41
N ARG A 80 -0.59 -0.25 10.84
CA ARG A 80 -0.55 0.09 9.40
C ARG A 80 0.66 0.95 9.06
N LEU A 81 1.10 1.82 9.95
CA LEU A 81 2.31 2.61 9.69
C LEU A 81 3.54 1.71 9.51
N THR A 82 3.73 0.71 10.36
CA THR A 82 4.87 -0.22 10.21
C THR A 82 4.76 -1.06 8.94
N HIS A 83 3.55 -1.50 8.56
CA HIS A 83 3.31 -2.14 7.26
C HIS A 83 3.70 -1.25 6.10
N THR A 84 3.15 -0.03 6.05
CA THR A 84 3.43 0.94 4.99
C THR A 84 4.92 1.22 4.82
N LEU A 85 5.67 1.29 5.93
CA LEU A 85 7.12 1.49 5.89
C LEU A 85 7.87 0.28 5.31
N GLU A 86 7.41 -0.94 5.57
CA GLU A 86 7.99 -2.15 4.99
C GLU A 86 7.66 -2.32 3.52
N VAL A 87 6.41 -2.05 3.14
CA VAL A 87 6.01 -2.01 1.73
C VAL A 87 6.88 -1.00 0.99
N SER A 88 7.07 0.20 1.53
CA SER A 88 7.96 1.21 0.97
C SER A 88 9.40 0.70 0.85
N GLN A 89 9.95 0.06 1.89
CA GLN A 89 11.30 -0.49 1.85
C GLN A 89 11.48 -1.58 0.78
N ILE A 90 10.56 -2.55 0.70
CA ILE A 90 10.59 -3.63 -0.30
C ILE A 90 10.43 -3.04 -1.70
N ALA A 91 9.44 -2.18 -1.92
CA ALA A 91 9.14 -1.56 -3.20
C ALA A 91 10.33 -0.73 -3.71
N ARG A 92 10.92 0.12 -2.87
CA ARG A 92 12.13 0.89 -3.21
C ARG A 92 13.31 -0.01 -3.55
N THR A 93 13.46 -1.14 -2.87
CA THR A 93 14.54 -2.11 -3.16
C THR A 93 14.38 -2.69 -4.57
N ILE A 94 13.17 -3.12 -4.92
CA ILE A 94 12.85 -3.65 -6.25
C ILE A 94 13.02 -2.55 -7.31
N SER A 95 12.43 -1.37 -7.11
CA SER A 95 12.51 -0.25 -8.06
C SER A 95 13.93 0.22 -8.30
N ARG A 96 14.74 0.40 -7.24
CA ARG A 96 16.15 0.81 -7.40
C ARG A 96 16.95 -0.24 -8.16
N ALA A 97 16.73 -1.52 -7.85
CA ALA A 97 17.39 -2.61 -8.55
C ALA A 97 16.99 -2.64 -10.03
N LEU A 98 15.72 -2.42 -10.38
CA LEU A 98 15.23 -2.37 -11.76
C LEU A 98 15.45 -1.02 -12.46
N ARG A 99 16.11 -0.05 -11.81
CA ARG A 99 16.29 1.33 -12.27
C ARG A 99 14.96 2.04 -12.61
N LEU A 100 13.93 1.80 -11.80
CA LEU A 100 12.66 2.53 -11.85
C LEU A 100 12.71 3.79 -11.00
N ASN A 101 11.70 4.66 -11.11
CA ASN A 101 11.66 5.89 -10.35
C ASN A 101 11.34 5.61 -8.87
N GLU A 102 12.36 5.69 -8.02
CA GLU A 102 12.25 5.36 -6.61
C GLU A 102 11.34 6.32 -5.83
N ASP A 103 11.37 7.62 -6.16
CA ASP A 103 10.54 8.63 -5.50
C ASP A 103 9.04 8.43 -5.82
N LEU A 104 8.71 8.03 -7.07
CA LEU A 104 7.34 7.66 -7.45
C LEU A 104 6.87 6.41 -6.68
N THR A 105 7.68 5.36 -6.67
CA THR A 105 7.37 4.12 -5.93
C THR A 105 7.15 4.39 -4.46
N GLU A 106 8.03 5.19 -3.83
CA GLU A 106 7.90 5.55 -2.41
C GLU A 106 6.64 6.37 -2.15
N ALA A 107 6.32 7.36 -2.98
CA ALA A 107 5.11 8.15 -2.83
C ALA A 107 3.83 7.27 -2.90
N ILE A 108 3.75 6.37 -3.88
CA ILE A 108 2.63 5.42 -3.99
C ILE A 108 2.58 4.51 -2.77
N ALA A 109 3.70 3.91 -2.37
CA ALA A 109 3.78 3.02 -1.22
C ALA A 109 3.38 3.70 0.08
N LEU A 110 3.71 4.97 0.30
CA LEU A 110 3.29 5.70 1.51
C LEU A 110 1.81 6.12 1.47
N GLY A 111 1.24 6.25 0.27
CA GLY A 111 -0.13 6.70 0.06
C GLY A 111 -1.19 5.59 -0.02
N HIS A 112 -0.79 4.34 -0.32
CA HIS A 112 -1.71 3.26 -0.69
C HIS A 112 -2.77 2.98 0.40
N ASP A 113 -2.37 3.11 1.66
CA ASP A 113 -3.14 2.63 2.81
C ASP A 113 -3.83 3.75 3.62
N LEU A 114 -3.78 5.00 3.13
CA LEU A 114 -4.30 6.18 3.84
C LEU A 114 -5.80 6.07 4.18
N GLY A 115 -6.57 5.48 3.27
CA GLY A 115 -8.02 5.35 3.32
C GLY A 115 -8.51 4.15 4.11
N HIS A 116 -7.64 3.34 4.71
CA HIS A 116 -8.09 2.14 5.39
C HIS A 116 -9.01 2.46 6.58
N THR A 117 -10.08 1.71 6.74
CA THR A 117 -10.96 1.76 7.91
C THR A 117 -10.23 1.34 9.19
N PRO A 118 -10.75 1.72 10.38
CA PRO A 118 -10.40 1.04 11.62
C PRO A 118 -10.64 -0.47 11.50
N PHE A 119 -9.89 -1.30 12.22
CA PHE A 119 -10.02 -2.77 12.22
C PHE A 119 -9.68 -3.48 10.89
N GLY A 120 -8.95 -2.82 10.00
CA GLY A 120 -8.45 -3.45 8.79
C GLY A 120 -9.57 -3.99 7.89
N HIS A 121 -9.35 -5.15 7.26
CA HIS A 121 -10.30 -5.72 6.28
C HIS A 121 -11.69 -5.93 6.89
N THR A 122 -11.78 -6.30 8.18
CA THR A 122 -13.07 -6.42 8.87
C THR A 122 -13.85 -5.11 8.89
N GLY A 123 -13.17 -3.98 9.08
CA GLY A 123 -13.83 -2.67 9.06
C GLY A 123 -14.26 -2.25 7.66
N GLU A 124 -13.48 -2.63 6.64
CA GLU A 124 -13.82 -2.42 5.23
C GLU A 124 -15.05 -3.23 4.83
N GLU A 125 -15.05 -4.54 5.08
CA GLU A 125 -16.20 -5.43 4.84
C GLU A 125 -17.45 -4.96 5.61
N ALA A 126 -17.30 -4.58 6.88
CA ALA A 126 -18.42 -4.11 7.67
C ALA A 126 -19.02 -2.81 7.13
N LEU A 127 -18.20 -1.92 6.58
CA LEU A 127 -18.66 -0.65 6.01
C LEU A 127 -19.26 -0.84 4.61
N ASP A 128 -18.67 -1.72 3.80
CA ASP A 128 -19.16 -2.09 2.46
C ASP A 128 -20.60 -2.62 2.50
N GLU A 129 -20.95 -3.36 3.55
CA GLU A 129 -22.29 -3.93 3.72
C GLU A 129 -23.38 -2.93 4.09
N VAL A 130 -23.02 -1.88 4.84
CA VAL A 130 -24.02 -0.92 5.35
C VAL A 130 -24.07 0.36 4.52
N TYR A 131 -23.01 0.69 3.81
CA TYR A 131 -22.96 1.84 2.93
C TYR A 131 -23.47 1.46 1.53
N PRO A 132 -24.61 2.02 1.05
CA PRO A 132 -25.23 1.59 -0.21
C PRO A 132 -24.34 1.71 -1.46
N GLY A 133 -23.31 2.58 -1.43
CA GLY A 133 -22.38 2.77 -2.52
C GLY A 133 -21.21 1.78 -2.55
N GLY A 134 -21.11 0.89 -1.56
CA GLY A 134 -19.95 0.03 -1.34
C GLY A 134 -18.73 0.81 -0.83
N PHE A 135 -17.81 0.10 -0.18
CA PHE A 135 -16.60 0.69 0.37
C PHE A 135 -15.38 -0.13 0.01
N LYS A 136 -14.37 0.54 -0.58
CA LYS A 136 -13.05 -0.02 -0.81
C LYS A 136 -11.96 0.92 -0.31
N HIS A 137 -10.96 0.39 0.39
CA HIS A 137 -9.90 1.18 1.01
C HIS A 137 -9.08 1.96 -0.02
N ASN A 138 -8.82 1.38 -1.20
CA ASN A 138 -8.02 2.01 -2.27
C ASN A 138 -8.75 3.22 -2.88
N GLU A 139 -10.07 3.09 -3.11
CA GLU A 139 -10.92 4.21 -3.55
C GLU A 139 -11.01 5.29 -2.46
N HIS A 140 -11.09 4.88 -1.19
CA HIS A 140 -11.06 5.82 -0.09
C HIS A 140 -9.69 6.49 0.09
N SER A 141 -8.58 5.79 -0.15
CA SER A 141 -7.22 6.34 -0.14
C SER A 141 -7.08 7.43 -1.19
N LEU A 142 -7.60 7.20 -2.40
CA LEU A 142 -7.68 8.21 -3.44
C LEU A 142 -8.53 9.41 -2.99
N ARG A 143 -9.73 9.16 -2.46
CA ARG A 143 -10.60 10.23 -1.92
C ARG A 143 -9.91 11.05 -0.82
N VAL A 144 -9.13 10.40 0.05
CA VAL A 144 -8.37 11.07 1.12
C VAL A 144 -7.39 12.07 0.52
N VAL A 145 -6.59 11.66 -0.48
CA VAL A 145 -5.59 12.53 -1.09
C VAL A 145 -6.17 13.55 -2.06
N GLU A 146 -7.34 13.32 -2.63
CA GLU A 146 -7.98 14.26 -3.57
C GLU A 146 -8.90 15.28 -2.90
N LYS A 147 -9.56 14.89 -1.80
CA LYS A 147 -10.66 15.67 -1.21
C LYS A 147 -10.49 15.95 0.27
N LEU A 148 -10.13 14.94 1.08
CA LEU A 148 -10.31 15.01 2.54
C LEU A 148 -9.12 15.63 3.29
N GLU A 149 -7.90 15.51 2.78
CA GLU A 149 -6.74 16.15 3.39
C GLU A 149 -6.71 17.66 3.12
N GLY A 150 -6.42 18.46 4.14
CA GLY A 150 -6.41 19.92 4.01
C GLY A 150 -7.80 20.48 3.71
N LYS A 151 -7.89 21.47 2.82
CA LYS A 151 -9.16 22.06 2.36
C LYS A 151 -9.63 21.49 1.01
N SER A 152 -8.75 20.83 0.26
CA SER A 152 -9.02 20.45 -1.14
C SER A 152 -8.19 19.24 -1.60
N GLY A 153 -7.74 18.38 -0.68
CA GLY A 153 -6.76 17.32 -0.96
C GLY A 153 -5.31 17.80 -1.00
N LEU A 154 -4.41 16.85 -1.22
CA LEU A 154 -2.96 17.02 -1.35
C LEU A 154 -2.51 17.45 -2.75
N ASN A 155 -3.40 17.44 -3.76
CA ASN A 155 -3.09 17.78 -5.15
C ASN A 155 -1.89 16.99 -5.72
N LEU A 156 -1.86 15.68 -5.48
CA LEU A 156 -0.77 14.81 -5.95
C LEU A 156 -0.76 14.70 -7.48
N THR A 157 0.37 14.29 -8.06
CA THR A 157 0.45 14.00 -9.48
C THR A 157 -0.47 12.83 -9.85
N TRP A 158 -0.83 12.76 -11.12
CA TRP A 158 -1.69 11.69 -11.63
C TRP A 158 -1.11 10.30 -11.40
N GLU A 159 0.21 10.11 -11.54
CA GLU A 159 0.87 8.81 -11.40
C GLU A 159 0.78 8.27 -9.97
N VAL A 160 0.95 9.13 -8.96
CA VAL A 160 0.82 8.74 -7.56
C VAL A 160 -0.63 8.36 -7.26
N ARG A 161 -1.60 9.13 -7.76
CA ARG A 161 -3.03 8.85 -7.59
C ARG A 161 -3.45 7.53 -8.25
N ASP A 162 -3.00 7.29 -9.47
CA ASP A 162 -3.23 6.04 -10.21
C ASP A 162 -2.64 4.84 -9.46
N GLY A 163 -1.39 4.95 -8.98
CA GLY A 163 -0.76 3.92 -8.16
C GLY A 163 -1.53 3.62 -6.88
N ILE A 164 -1.97 4.67 -6.15
CA ILE A 164 -2.78 4.52 -4.92
C ILE A 164 -4.10 3.83 -5.23
N LEU A 165 -4.78 4.19 -6.32
CA LEU A 165 -6.06 3.56 -6.67
C LEU A 165 -5.88 2.10 -7.07
N ASN A 166 -4.85 1.79 -7.87
CA ASN A 166 -4.75 0.51 -8.55
C ASN A 166 -3.85 -0.53 -7.86
N HIS A 167 -3.28 -0.22 -6.69
CA HIS A 167 -2.39 -1.15 -5.98
C HIS A 167 -3.10 -2.41 -5.45
N SER A 168 -4.39 -2.32 -5.12
CA SER A 168 -5.09 -3.38 -4.38
C SER A 168 -5.35 -4.64 -5.23
N GLN A 169 -5.39 -5.79 -4.55
CA GLN A 169 -5.71 -7.11 -5.11
C GLN A 169 -7.08 -7.58 -4.60
N GLU A 170 -8.00 -7.91 -5.50
CA GLU A 170 -9.34 -8.41 -5.18
C GLU A 170 -9.41 -9.94 -5.27
N GLY A 171 -8.60 -10.61 -4.44
CA GLY A 171 -8.56 -12.07 -4.37
C GLY A 171 -7.81 -12.76 -5.52
N GLU A 172 -7.25 -12.01 -6.48
CA GLU A 172 -6.40 -12.58 -7.51
C GLU A 172 -5.06 -13.10 -7.00
N LYS A 173 -4.44 -14.01 -7.76
CA LYS A 173 -3.03 -14.39 -7.58
C LYS A 173 -2.11 -13.22 -7.90
N VAL A 174 -1.00 -13.15 -7.19
CA VAL A 174 0.04 -12.14 -7.44
C VAL A 174 0.57 -12.31 -8.86
N LEU A 175 0.84 -11.20 -9.55
CA LEU A 175 1.21 -11.17 -10.97
C LEU A 175 0.18 -11.83 -11.92
N SER A 176 -1.11 -11.87 -11.54
CA SER A 176 -2.18 -12.36 -12.43
C SER A 176 -2.33 -11.47 -13.66
N LYS A 177 -2.30 -12.07 -14.86
CA LYS A 177 -2.57 -11.39 -16.13
C LYS A 177 -3.98 -10.78 -16.19
N ASN A 178 -4.91 -11.34 -15.43
CA ASN A 178 -6.31 -10.93 -15.34
C ASN A 178 -6.60 -10.10 -14.08
N ALA A 179 -5.60 -9.46 -13.48
CA ALA A 179 -5.80 -8.54 -12.37
C ALA A 179 -6.82 -7.45 -12.75
N LYS A 180 -7.79 -7.19 -11.87
CA LYS A 180 -8.84 -6.20 -12.11
C LYS A 180 -8.29 -4.78 -12.09
N ASN A 181 -7.47 -4.50 -11.09
CA ASN A 181 -6.78 -3.22 -10.93
C ASN A 181 -5.36 -3.34 -11.49
N LYS A 182 -4.99 -2.43 -12.38
CA LYS A 182 -3.66 -2.40 -13.01
C LYS A 182 -3.12 -0.98 -12.95
N PRO A 183 -2.08 -0.73 -12.14
CA PRO A 183 -1.38 0.54 -12.18
C PRO A 183 -0.84 0.81 -13.58
N SER A 184 -0.83 2.08 -13.97
CA SER A 184 -0.38 2.52 -15.28
C SER A 184 1.14 2.59 -15.40
N THR A 185 1.84 2.55 -14.27
CA THR A 185 3.31 2.61 -14.19
C THR A 185 3.88 1.33 -13.60
N LEU A 186 5.09 0.96 -14.02
CA LEU A 186 5.79 -0.20 -13.45
C LEU A 186 6.12 0.03 -11.97
N GLU A 187 6.35 1.28 -11.56
CA GLU A 187 6.46 1.68 -10.15
C GLU A 187 5.22 1.34 -9.34
N GLY A 188 4.02 1.60 -9.89
CA GLY A 188 2.76 1.21 -9.26
C GLY A 188 2.58 -0.31 -9.19
N GLU A 189 2.97 -1.04 -10.25
CA GLU A 189 2.98 -2.52 -10.22
C GLU A 189 3.92 -3.06 -9.15
N VAL A 190 5.08 -2.42 -8.94
CA VAL A 190 6.02 -2.79 -7.87
C VAL A 190 5.37 -2.62 -6.50
N VAL A 191 4.60 -1.55 -6.26
CA VAL A 191 3.87 -1.40 -4.99
C VAL A 191 2.78 -2.46 -4.83
N LYS A 192 1.99 -2.73 -5.89
CA LYS A 192 0.99 -3.81 -5.92
C LYS A 192 1.59 -5.18 -5.60
N LEU A 193 2.85 -5.41 -5.98
CA LEU A 193 3.58 -6.63 -5.66
C LEU A 193 4.16 -6.59 -4.24
N ALA A 194 4.78 -5.48 -3.83
CA ALA A 194 5.45 -5.34 -2.55
C ALA A 194 4.50 -5.46 -1.35
N ASP A 195 3.24 -5.05 -1.50
CA ASP A 195 2.22 -5.14 -0.47
C ASP A 195 2.02 -6.58 0.05
N PRO A 196 1.68 -7.58 -0.80
CA PRO A 196 1.64 -8.98 -0.37
C PRO A 196 2.99 -9.55 0.06
N LEU A 197 4.11 -9.10 -0.53
CA LEU A 197 5.42 -9.56 -0.05
C LEU A 197 5.68 -9.12 1.40
N ALA A 198 5.19 -7.94 1.81
CA ALA A 198 5.29 -7.47 3.19
C ALA A 198 4.32 -8.24 4.10
N TYR A 199 3.02 -8.21 3.80
CA TYR A 199 2.03 -8.69 4.77
C TYR A 199 2.13 -10.19 5.03
N VAL A 200 2.35 -11.02 4.00
CA VAL A 200 2.47 -12.48 4.18
C VAL A 200 3.61 -12.81 5.14
N ASN A 201 4.74 -12.12 5.03
CA ASN A 201 5.91 -12.44 5.82
C ASN A 201 5.73 -12.09 7.29
N HIS A 202 5.12 -10.96 7.60
CA HIS A 202 4.99 -10.54 8.98
C HIS A 202 3.72 -11.02 9.67
N ASP A 203 2.68 -11.34 8.91
CA ASP A 203 1.49 -11.97 9.48
C ASP A 203 1.83 -13.38 9.95
N ILE A 204 2.81 -14.06 9.32
CA ILE A 204 3.37 -15.31 9.85
C ILE A 204 3.99 -15.08 11.23
N ASP A 205 4.84 -14.06 11.38
CA ASP A 205 5.49 -13.76 12.65
C ASP A 205 4.46 -13.42 13.75
N ASP A 206 3.44 -12.61 13.42
CA ASP A 206 2.41 -12.21 14.37
C ASP A 206 1.43 -13.37 14.68
N ALA A 207 1.15 -14.26 13.72
CA ALA A 207 0.35 -15.46 13.94
C ALA A 207 1.07 -16.49 14.83
N ILE A 208 2.39 -16.64 14.69
CA ILE A 208 3.22 -17.47 15.57
C ILE A 208 3.22 -16.88 16.99
N ARG A 209 3.42 -15.57 17.14
CA ARG A 209 3.35 -14.89 18.45
C ARG A 209 1.99 -15.02 19.11
N ALA A 210 0.91 -15.00 18.33
CA ALA A 210 -0.46 -15.20 18.80
C ALA A 210 -0.80 -16.67 19.11
N ASN A 211 0.14 -17.60 18.92
CA ASN A 211 -0.07 -19.05 19.04
C ASN A 211 -1.22 -19.57 18.15
N ILE A 212 -1.43 -18.95 16.99
CA ILE A 212 -2.42 -19.39 16.00
C ILE A 212 -1.83 -20.51 15.14
N ILE A 213 -0.56 -20.38 14.79
CA ILE A 213 0.25 -21.37 14.06
C ILE A 213 1.61 -21.50 14.73
N SER A 214 2.34 -22.55 14.37
CA SER A 214 3.74 -22.77 14.67
C SER A 214 4.56 -22.81 13.37
N GLU A 215 5.89 -22.69 13.47
CA GLU A 215 6.77 -22.81 12.31
C GLU A 215 6.60 -24.14 11.54
N LYS A 216 6.15 -25.20 12.22
CA LYS A 216 5.92 -26.52 11.64
C LYS A 216 4.62 -26.63 10.84
N ASP A 217 3.71 -25.68 11.03
CA ASP A 217 2.43 -25.66 10.29
C ASP A 217 2.59 -25.01 8.92
N LEU A 218 3.69 -24.29 8.67
CA LEU A 218 3.97 -23.67 7.39
C LEU A 218 4.19 -24.73 6.30
N PRO A 219 3.70 -24.53 5.06
CA PRO A 219 3.86 -25.49 3.98
C PRO A 219 5.35 -25.73 3.66
N GLU A 220 5.82 -26.96 3.87
CA GLU A 220 7.23 -27.33 3.72
C GLU A 220 7.73 -27.03 2.30
N GLU A 221 6.91 -27.32 1.29
CA GLU A 221 7.20 -27.05 -0.11
C GLU A 221 7.45 -25.56 -0.41
N ALA A 222 6.75 -24.67 0.29
CA ALA A 222 6.93 -23.23 0.12
C ALA A 222 8.17 -22.73 0.88
N ILE A 223 8.41 -23.27 2.08
CA ILE A 223 9.54 -22.89 2.93
C ILE A 223 10.87 -23.36 2.36
N GLU A 224 10.92 -24.52 1.71
CA GLU A 224 12.12 -24.99 0.99
C GLU A 224 12.55 -24.04 -0.12
N VAL A 225 11.59 -23.48 -0.86
CA VAL A 225 11.87 -22.55 -1.97
C VAL A 225 12.17 -21.15 -1.46
N LEU A 226 11.36 -20.62 -0.54
CA LEU A 226 11.42 -19.21 -0.14
C LEU A 226 12.45 -18.97 0.98
N GLY A 227 12.58 -19.91 1.91
CA GLY A 227 13.41 -19.78 3.11
C GLY A 227 12.60 -19.89 4.41
N LYS A 228 13.31 -20.16 5.51
CA LYS A 228 12.71 -20.47 6.82
C LYS A 228 12.36 -19.21 7.59
N THR A 229 13.18 -18.17 7.46
CA THR A 229 12.98 -16.89 8.15
C THR A 229 12.30 -15.87 7.25
N GLY A 230 11.59 -14.89 7.83
CA GLY A 230 10.99 -13.80 7.06
C GLY A 230 12.02 -13.01 6.24
N ARG A 231 13.24 -12.87 6.77
CA ARG A 231 14.37 -12.25 6.06
C ARG A 231 14.77 -13.03 4.81
N GLU A 232 14.91 -14.35 4.91
CA GLU A 232 15.25 -15.20 3.78
C GLU A 232 14.16 -15.16 2.72
N ARG A 233 12.89 -15.29 3.13
CA ARG A 233 11.74 -15.23 2.21
C ARG A 233 11.71 -13.92 1.42
N ILE A 234 11.79 -12.77 2.11
CA ILE A 234 11.83 -11.46 1.42
C ILE A 234 13.03 -11.38 0.49
N ALA A 235 14.22 -11.80 0.91
CA ALA A 235 15.41 -11.75 0.08
C ALA A 235 15.30 -12.61 -1.19
N THR A 236 14.75 -13.82 -1.07
CA THR A 236 14.49 -14.72 -2.20
C THR A 236 13.48 -14.11 -3.17
N LEU A 237 12.35 -13.63 -2.66
CA LEU A 237 11.27 -13.02 -3.46
C LEU A 237 11.77 -11.78 -4.21
N VAL A 238 12.40 -10.84 -3.51
CA VAL A 238 12.93 -9.61 -4.12
C VAL A 238 13.99 -9.93 -5.16
N ARG A 239 14.91 -10.85 -4.87
CA ARG A 239 15.96 -11.25 -5.83
C ARG A 239 15.36 -11.86 -7.09
N ASP A 240 14.41 -12.78 -6.93
CA ASP A 240 13.78 -13.47 -8.05
C ASP A 240 12.99 -12.51 -8.94
N VAL A 241 12.21 -11.60 -8.35
CA VAL A 241 11.51 -10.53 -9.08
C VAL A 241 12.49 -9.69 -9.89
N VAL A 242 13.58 -9.23 -9.27
CA VAL A 242 14.57 -8.37 -9.93
C VAL A 242 15.24 -9.08 -11.10
N ILE A 243 15.66 -10.33 -10.92
CA ILE A 243 16.35 -11.11 -11.97
C ILE A 243 15.41 -11.35 -13.15
N ASN A 244 14.16 -11.78 -12.88
CA ASN A 244 13.23 -12.15 -13.94
C ASN A 244 12.58 -10.94 -14.62
N SER A 245 12.52 -9.78 -13.95
CA SER A 245 11.92 -8.55 -14.51
C SER A 245 12.94 -7.64 -15.21
N TRP A 246 14.26 -7.92 -15.11
CA TRP A 246 15.29 -7.05 -15.66
C TRP A 246 15.13 -6.84 -17.17
N GLY A 247 15.03 -5.56 -17.58
CA GLY A 247 14.91 -5.18 -19.00
C GLY A 247 13.56 -5.52 -19.64
N LYS A 248 12.53 -5.83 -18.86
CA LYS A 248 11.17 -6.13 -19.35
C LYS A 248 10.18 -5.00 -19.00
N PRO A 249 9.12 -4.82 -19.81
CA PRO A 249 8.05 -3.85 -19.54
C PRO A 249 7.01 -4.36 -18.52
N HIS A 250 7.31 -5.41 -17.75
CA HIS A 250 6.40 -6.02 -16.78
C HIS A 250 7.20 -6.74 -15.68
N LEU A 251 6.57 -6.92 -14.53
CA LEU A 251 7.13 -7.73 -13.45
C LEU A 251 6.88 -9.22 -13.67
N GLU A 252 7.89 -10.03 -13.37
CA GLU A 252 7.84 -11.48 -13.47
C GLU A 252 8.59 -12.12 -12.30
N MET A 253 8.08 -13.27 -11.84
CA MET A 253 8.76 -14.20 -10.94
C MET A 253 8.94 -15.53 -11.66
N SER A 254 9.98 -16.27 -11.29
CA SER A 254 10.13 -17.64 -11.76
C SER A 254 8.94 -18.49 -11.30
N PRO A 255 8.48 -19.46 -12.11
CA PRO A 255 7.37 -20.34 -11.74
C PRO A 255 7.49 -20.98 -10.35
N PRO A 256 8.64 -21.56 -9.91
CA PRO A 256 8.73 -22.17 -8.59
C PRO A 256 8.55 -21.17 -7.45
N VAL A 257 9.11 -19.95 -7.57
CA VAL A 257 8.99 -18.91 -6.54
C VAL A 257 7.57 -18.37 -6.48
N LEU A 258 6.93 -18.14 -7.64
CA LEU A 258 5.55 -17.68 -7.72
C LEU A 258 4.57 -18.71 -7.14
N GLU A 259 4.78 -20.00 -7.42
CA GLU A 259 3.96 -21.08 -6.89
C GLU A 259 4.10 -21.20 -5.38
N ALA A 260 5.34 -21.23 -4.88
CA ALA A 260 5.63 -21.26 -3.44
C ALA A 260 5.02 -20.07 -2.70
N PHE A 261 5.11 -18.86 -3.27
CA PHE A 261 4.56 -17.67 -2.65
C PHE A 261 3.03 -17.68 -2.60
N ASN A 262 2.37 -18.06 -3.70
CA ASN A 262 0.91 -18.19 -3.71
C ASN A 262 0.47 -19.29 -2.74
N ARG A 263 1.17 -20.41 -2.66
CA ARG A 263 0.88 -21.50 -1.70
C ARG A 263 0.94 -21.01 -0.25
N LEU A 264 1.98 -20.25 0.09
CA LEU A 264 2.14 -19.67 1.43
C LEU A 264 1.02 -18.66 1.74
N ARG A 265 0.67 -17.82 0.76
CA ARG A 265 -0.43 -16.85 0.89
C ARG A 265 -1.77 -17.55 1.09
N ASP A 266 -2.08 -18.57 0.31
CA ASP A 266 -3.32 -19.35 0.41
C ASP A 266 -3.42 -20.03 1.79
N PHE A 267 -2.32 -20.61 2.29
CA PHE A 267 -2.25 -21.15 3.65
C PHE A 267 -2.58 -20.11 4.74
N MET A 268 -2.05 -18.89 4.62
CA MET A 268 -2.33 -17.80 5.57
C MET A 268 -3.81 -17.41 5.56
N TYR A 269 -4.44 -17.36 4.39
CA TYR A 269 -5.88 -17.11 4.27
C TYR A 269 -6.72 -18.21 4.91
N GLU A 270 -6.40 -19.48 4.65
CA GLU A 270 -7.14 -20.62 5.17
C GLU A 270 -7.00 -20.78 6.69
N THR A 271 -5.79 -20.55 7.21
CA THR A 271 -5.44 -20.92 8.59
C THR A 271 -5.48 -19.76 9.56
N VAL A 272 -4.98 -18.59 9.15
CA VAL A 272 -4.80 -17.44 10.05
C VAL A 272 -5.99 -16.49 9.95
N TYR A 273 -6.30 -15.96 8.77
CA TYR A 273 -7.36 -14.95 8.64
C TYR A 273 -8.76 -15.54 8.95
N ASN A 274 -8.96 -16.84 8.71
CA ASN A 274 -10.20 -17.55 9.04
C ASN A 274 -10.22 -18.20 10.44
N ALA A 275 -9.19 -17.96 11.27
CA ALA A 275 -9.06 -18.61 12.56
C ALA A 275 -10.25 -18.30 13.48
N LYS A 276 -10.77 -19.34 14.15
CA LYS A 276 -11.91 -19.20 15.09
C LYS A 276 -11.63 -18.19 16.21
N VAL A 277 -10.37 -18.06 16.62
CA VAL A 277 -9.95 -17.11 17.66
C VAL A 277 -10.24 -15.66 17.27
N LEU A 278 -10.18 -15.35 15.96
CA LEU A 278 -10.44 -14.00 15.44
C LEU A 278 -11.93 -13.70 15.29
N LYS A 279 -12.79 -14.73 15.12
CA LYS A 279 -14.23 -14.54 14.86
C LYS A 279 -14.93 -13.66 15.90
N LYS A 280 -14.59 -13.80 17.18
CA LYS A 280 -15.20 -12.97 18.24
C LYS A 280 -14.83 -11.50 18.10
N GLU A 281 -13.55 -11.21 17.82
CA GLU A 281 -13.08 -9.83 17.63
C GLU A 281 -13.60 -9.23 16.32
N VAL A 282 -13.66 -10.03 15.25
CA VAL A 282 -14.27 -9.65 13.98
C VAL A 282 -15.73 -9.24 14.18
N GLN A 283 -16.51 -10.05 14.93
CA GLN A 283 -17.91 -9.75 15.21
C GLN A 283 -18.09 -8.46 16.04
N LYS A 284 -17.21 -8.21 17.02
CA LYS A 284 -17.23 -6.97 17.82
C LYS A 284 -16.93 -5.75 16.95
N ALA A 285 -15.85 -5.80 16.15
CA ALA A 285 -15.46 -4.71 15.27
C ALA A 285 -16.57 -4.37 14.27
N ARG A 286 -17.15 -5.40 13.64
CA ARG A 286 -18.28 -5.26 12.73
C ARG A 286 -19.50 -4.61 13.38
N SER A 287 -19.89 -5.09 14.56
CA SER A 287 -21.02 -4.52 15.32
C SER A 287 -20.77 -3.06 15.67
N LEU A 288 -19.54 -2.69 16.04
CA LEU A 288 -19.18 -1.31 16.34
C LEU A 288 -19.29 -0.40 15.11
N ILE A 289 -18.79 -0.85 13.95
CA ILE A 289 -18.89 -0.10 12.69
C ILE A 289 -20.35 0.10 12.28
N HIS A 290 -21.17 -0.95 12.31
CA HIS A 290 -22.60 -0.88 11.99
C HIS A 290 -23.33 0.09 12.92
N ASN A 291 -23.12 -0.04 14.23
CA ASN A 291 -23.76 0.83 15.22
C ASN A 291 -23.37 2.30 15.03
N LEU A 292 -22.09 2.60 14.80
CA LEU A 292 -21.64 3.96 14.52
C LEU A 292 -22.25 4.51 13.22
N TYR A 293 -22.29 3.68 12.16
CA TYR A 293 -22.88 4.07 10.89
C TYR A 293 -24.36 4.47 11.05
N TYR A 294 -25.19 3.55 11.57
CA TYR A 294 -26.62 3.83 11.74
C TYR A 294 -26.88 4.97 12.72
N PHE A 295 -26.10 5.07 13.81
CA PHE A 295 -26.22 6.17 14.75
C PHE A 295 -26.03 7.54 14.08
N TYR A 296 -25.00 7.71 13.23
CA TYR A 296 -24.75 8.98 12.56
C TYR A 296 -25.72 9.27 11.40
N ILE A 297 -26.25 8.23 10.75
CA ILE A 297 -27.31 8.39 9.74
C ILE A 297 -28.63 8.86 10.38
N GLU A 298 -29.03 8.25 11.50
CA GLU A 298 -30.24 8.61 12.23
C GLU A 298 -30.10 9.95 12.99
N ASN A 299 -28.86 10.28 13.40
CA ASN A 299 -28.60 11.47 14.19
C ASN A 299 -27.48 12.35 13.60
N PRO A 300 -27.68 12.98 12.42
CA PRO A 300 -26.64 13.79 11.75
C PRO A 300 -26.14 14.99 12.57
N CYS A 301 -26.91 15.44 13.57
CA CYS A 301 -26.54 16.53 14.45
C CYS A 301 -25.31 16.23 15.33
N TYR A 302 -25.04 14.95 15.63
CA TYR A 302 -23.84 14.54 16.38
C TYR A 302 -22.58 14.46 15.52
N ILE A 303 -22.69 14.55 14.19
CA ILE A 303 -21.51 14.67 13.33
C ILE A 303 -20.85 16.02 13.65
N PRO A 304 -19.55 16.07 13.98
CA PRO A 304 -18.88 17.33 14.24
C PRO A 304 -19.03 18.30 13.06
N PRO A 305 -19.27 19.60 13.28
CA PRO A 305 -19.54 20.57 12.21
C PRO A 305 -18.50 20.54 11.07
N PHE A 306 -17.22 20.35 11.42
CA PHE A 306 -16.12 20.22 10.46
C PHE A 306 -16.32 19.10 9.41
N PHE A 307 -17.02 18.01 9.75
CA PHE A 307 -17.33 16.92 8.83
C PHE A 307 -18.64 17.12 8.07
N ARG A 308 -19.53 17.99 8.57
CA ARG A 308 -20.79 18.35 7.88
C ARG A 308 -20.55 19.28 6.70
N GLU A 309 -19.63 20.23 6.83
CA GLU A 309 -19.32 21.22 5.79
C GLU A 309 -18.53 20.63 4.61
N ASN A 310 -17.73 19.59 4.85
CA ASN A 310 -16.90 18.93 3.82
C ASN A 310 -17.55 17.66 3.20
N GLY A 311 -18.78 17.32 3.62
CA GLY A 311 -19.49 16.11 3.18
C GLY A 311 -20.38 16.29 1.94
N GLY A 312 -20.51 17.53 1.43
CA GLY A 312 -21.39 17.88 0.32
C GLY A 312 -20.64 18.15 -0.99
N SER A 313 -20.19 17.10 -1.67
CA SER A 313 -19.91 17.06 -3.12
C SER A 313 -19.55 15.64 -3.53
#